data_AF-A0A2N2BRJ7-F1
#
_entry.id   AF-A0A2N2BRJ7-F1
#
_cell.length_a   1.000
_cell.length_b   1.000
_cell.length_c   1.000
_cell.angle_alpha   90.00
_cell.angle_beta   90.00
_cell.angle_gamma   90.00
#
_symmetry.space_group_name_H-M   'P 1'
#
loop_
_entity.id
_entity.type
_entity.pdbx_description
1 polymer ?
#
loop_
_entity_poly.entity_id
_entity_poly.type
_entity_poly.pdbx_seq_one_letter_code
_entity_poly.pdbx_strand_id
1 'polypeptide(L)'
;MKVVYGGIKSGSNATELALSLYEFKRMMVNPSITMRFGFDDQPNWIFFKTDQLTNLVLPGELENLPEEVLPTTITLNKISLELMVGSTDQLIPALVPTVVTDNTVTWRSTDPSVATVDANGNIRGINPGTARIIATSGNNINAVCQIYVLAIILGDVDGNGSITAFDALMSLQIATGNKQGSVVELKAADVDGINGASAYDALRILLYATGKIKAF
;
A
#
# COMPACT_ATOMS: atom_id res chain seq x y z
N MET A 1 -6.50 7.47 -26.75
CA MET A 1 -5.99 6.73 -27.92
C MET A 1 -4.56 6.33 -27.62
N LYS A 2 -4.28 5.06 -27.29
CA LYS A 2 -2.93 4.60 -26.97
C LYS A 2 -2.31 4.10 -28.27
N VAL A 3 -1.37 4.85 -28.83
CA VAL A 3 -0.63 4.46 -30.02
C VAL A 3 0.58 3.65 -29.55
N VAL A 4 0.64 2.37 -29.90
CA VAL A 4 1.83 1.54 -29.66
C VAL A 4 2.72 1.70 -30.89
N TYR A 5 3.92 2.26 -30.69
CA TYR A 5 4.92 2.40 -31.75
C TYR A 5 5.90 1.24 -31.68
N GLY A 6 5.93 0.40 -32.71
CA GLY A 6 7.06 -0.46 -33.03
C GLY A 6 7.70 0.08 -34.31
N GLY A 7 8.93 0.59 -34.23
CA GLY A 7 9.67 1.09 -35.38
C GLY A 7 11.02 0.40 -35.49
N ILE A 8 11.41 0.01 -36.70
CA ILE A 8 12.77 -0.44 -37.02
C ILE A 8 13.56 0.81 -37.44
N LYS A 9 14.79 1.00 -36.94
CA LYS A 9 15.67 2.05 -37.47
C LYS A 9 16.16 1.62 -38.86
N SER A 10 16.03 2.50 -39.85
CA SER A 10 16.69 2.37 -41.15
C SER A 10 18.15 1.89 -40.98
N GLY A 11 18.48 0.77 -41.62
CA GLY A 11 19.80 0.12 -41.57
C GLY A 11 19.96 -1.04 -40.58
N SER A 12 18.91 -1.48 -39.88
CA SER A 12 18.97 -2.67 -39.02
C SER A 12 18.44 -3.93 -39.74
N ASN A 13 19.26 -4.98 -39.81
CA ASN A 13 18.88 -6.33 -40.25
C ASN A 13 17.98 -7.02 -39.21
N ALA A 14 16.89 -6.38 -38.81
CA ALA A 14 15.88 -6.98 -37.93
C ALA A 14 14.84 -7.69 -38.81
N THR A 15 15.05 -8.98 -39.05
CA THR A 15 14.13 -9.83 -39.81
C THR A 15 12.81 -10.13 -39.09
N GLU A 16 12.55 -9.51 -37.93
CA GLU A 16 11.34 -9.77 -37.15
C GLU A 16 10.88 -8.55 -36.33
N LEU A 17 9.62 -8.15 -36.54
CA LEU A 17 8.86 -7.30 -35.64
C LEU A 17 8.09 -8.23 -34.69
N ALA A 18 8.58 -8.42 -33.47
CA ALA A 18 7.87 -9.21 -32.46
C ALA A 18 7.00 -8.28 -31.60
N LEU A 19 5.69 -8.30 -31.81
CA LEU A 19 4.73 -7.87 -30.78
C LEU A 19 4.60 -9.01 -29.77
N SER A 20 4.47 -8.68 -28.48
CA SER A 20 4.07 -9.71 -27.53
C SER A 20 2.69 -10.23 -27.93
N LEU A 21 2.48 -11.54 -27.80
CA LEU A 21 1.20 -12.18 -28.08
C LEU A 21 0.03 -11.55 -27.30
N TYR A 22 0.33 -11.04 -26.09
CA TYR A 22 -0.59 -10.30 -25.25
C TYR A 22 -1.02 -8.97 -25.90
N GLU A 23 -0.07 -8.15 -26.34
CA GLU A 23 -0.37 -6.90 -27.05
C GLU A 23 -1.17 -7.18 -28.32
N PHE A 24 -0.79 -8.20 -29.09
CA PHE A 24 -1.51 -8.61 -30.29
C PHE A 24 -2.97 -9.00 -30.00
N LYS A 25 -3.24 -9.77 -28.93
CA LYS A 25 -4.60 -10.13 -28.53
C LYS A 25 -5.44 -8.94 -28.09
N ARG A 26 -4.88 -8.02 -27.29
CA ARG A 26 -5.58 -6.78 -26.90
C ARG A 26 -5.97 -5.94 -28.11
N MET A 27 -5.14 -5.96 -29.15
CA MET A 27 -5.40 -5.29 -30.42
C MET A 27 -6.56 -5.92 -31.18
N MET A 28 -6.64 -7.26 -31.22
CA MET A 28 -7.70 -7.98 -31.95
C MET A 28 -9.09 -7.87 -31.30
N VAL A 29 -9.19 -7.76 -29.97
CA VAL A 29 -10.49 -7.67 -29.25
C VAL A 29 -11.03 -6.24 -29.13
N ASN A 30 -10.25 -5.22 -29.49
CA ASN A 30 -10.65 -3.82 -29.38
C ASN A 30 -10.87 -3.20 -30.77
N PRO A 31 -12.14 -2.96 -31.19
CA PRO A 31 -12.45 -2.50 -32.55
C PRO A 31 -11.96 -1.08 -32.86
N SER A 32 -11.47 -0.35 -31.85
CA SER A 32 -10.98 1.03 -32.01
C SER A 32 -9.47 1.11 -32.26
N ILE A 33 -8.76 -0.03 -32.28
CA ILE A 33 -7.32 -0.06 -32.53
C ILE A 33 -7.06 -0.11 -34.05
N THR A 34 -6.12 0.70 -34.54
CA THR A 34 -5.68 0.68 -35.94
C THR A 34 -4.22 0.26 -35.99
N MET A 35 -3.92 -0.79 -36.74
CA MET A 35 -2.54 -1.21 -37.02
C MET A 35 -2.01 -0.48 -38.26
N ARG A 36 -0.76 -0.03 -38.20
CA ARG A 36 -0.07 0.64 -39.30
C ARG A 36 1.20 -0.11 -39.62
N PHE A 37 1.35 -0.52 -40.87
CA PHE A 37 2.60 -1.04 -41.42
C PHE A 37 3.05 -0.10 -42.54
N GLY A 38 4.33 0.25 -42.53
CA GLY A 38 4.95 1.11 -43.54
C GLY A 38 6.36 0.62 -43.83
N PHE A 39 6.84 0.87 -45.05
CA PHE A 39 8.24 0.69 -45.39
C PHE A 39 8.90 2.07 -45.31
N ASP A 40 10.09 2.16 -44.70
CA ASP A 40 10.79 3.44 -44.43
C ASP A 40 10.94 4.32 -45.69
N ASP A 41 10.96 3.71 -46.88
CA ASP A 41 11.25 4.39 -48.15
C ASP A 41 9.99 4.81 -48.96
N GLN A 42 8.77 4.67 -48.40
CA GLN A 42 7.52 5.12 -49.04
C GLN A 42 6.51 5.67 -48.00
N PRO A 43 5.89 6.84 -48.21
CA PRO A 43 4.95 7.43 -47.25
C PRO A 43 3.56 6.76 -47.22
N ASN A 44 3.39 5.64 -47.94
CA ASN A 44 2.13 4.93 -48.06
C ASN A 44 2.00 3.89 -46.95
N TRP A 45 1.29 4.26 -45.90
CA TRP A 45 0.91 3.36 -44.83
C TRP A 45 -0.20 2.41 -45.30
N ILE A 46 -0.06 1.12 -45.00
CA ILE A 46 -1.16 0.17 -45.11
C ILE A 46 -1.91 0.20 -43.78
N PHE A 47 -3.21 0.49 -43.85
CA PHE A 47 -4.09 0.56 -42.70
C PHE A 47 -4.94 -0.71 -42.64
N PHE A 48 -4.82 -1.46 -41.53
CA PHE A 48 -5.75 -2.54 -41.22
C PHE A 48 -6.68 -2.09 -40.09
N LYS A 49 -7.98 -2.21 -40.34
CA LYS A 49 -8.98 -2.20 -39.27
C LYS A 49 -9.13 -3.62 -38.73
N THR A 50 -9.40 -3.76 -37.44
CA THR A 50 -9.45 -5.07 -36.76
C THR A 50 -10.52 -6.00 -37.34
N ASP A 51 -11.59 -5.43 -37.90
CA ASP A 51 -12.65 -6.16 -38.61
C ASP A 51 -12.20 -6.80 -39.95
N GLN A 52 -11.03 -6.43 -40.48
CA GLN A 52 -10.42 -7.01 -41.68
C GLN A 52 -9.47 -8.19 -41.37
N LEU A 53 -9.18 -8.46 -40.10
CA LEU A 53 -8.24 -9.50 -39.65
C LEU A 53 -8.95 -10.80 -39.23
N THR A 54 -10.24 -10.94 -39.54
CA THR A 54 -11.13 -12.01 -39.07
C THR A 54 -10.75 -13.42 -39.54
N ASN A 55 -9.86 -13.56 -40.53
CA ASN A 55 -9.43 -14.86 -41.10
C ASN A 55 -7.99 -15.24 -40.74
N LEU A 56 -7.35 -14.59 -39.76
CA LEU A 56 -6.03 -14.98 -39.32
C LEU A 56 -6.10 -16.29 -38.52
N VAL A 57 -5.64 -17.40 -39.10
CA VAL A 57 -5.50 -18.68 -38.39
C VAL A 57 -4.31 -18.56 -37.45
N LEU A 58 -4.58 -18.42 -36.16
CA LEU A 58 -3.56 -18.47 -35.12
C LEU A 58 -3.09 -19.93 -34.96
N PRO A 59 -1.77 -20.22 -34.80
CA PRO A 59 -1.31 -21.56 -34.43
C PRO A 59 -2.05 -22.05 -33.17
N GLY A 60 -2.39 -23.34 -33.10
CA GLY A 60 -3.29 -23.90 -32.07
C GLY A 60 -2.86 -23.70 -30.60
N GLU A 61 -1.60 -23.36 -30.35
CA GLU A 61 -1.11 -22.94 -29.02
C GLU A 61 -1.67 -21.56 -28.59
N LEU A 62 -2.05 -20.70 -29.54
CA LEU A 62 -2.56 -19.35 -29.30
C LEU A 62 -4.08 -19.32 -29.01
N GLU A 63 -4.82 -20.35 -29.42
CA GLU A 63 -6.25 -20.52 -29.13
C GLU A 63 -6.48 -20.85 -27.63
N ASN A 64 -5.46 -21.38 -26.95
CA ASN A 64 -5.52 -21.85 -25.57
C ASN A 64 -4.80 -20.95 -24.53
N LEU A 65 -4.61 -19.65 -24.80
CA LEU A 65 -4.10 -18.78 -23.72
C LEU A 65 -5.18 -18.61 -22.65
N PRO A 66 -4.83 -18.70 -21.36
CA PRO A 66 -5.78 -18.47 -20.29
C PRO A 66 -6.38 -17.07 -20.43
N GLU A 67 -7.71 -16.99 -20.35
CA GLU A 67 -8.44 -15.73 -20.35
C GLU A 67 -7.99 -14.88 -19.15
N GLU A 68 -7.80 -13.57 -19.36
CA GLU A 68 -7.38 -12.65 -18.30
C GLU A 68 -8.52 -12.49 -17.30
N VAL A 69 -8.39 -13.13 -16.14
CA VAL A 69 -9.36 -13.00 -15.04
C VAL A 69 -8.97 -11.79 -14.20
N LEU A 70 -9.64 -10.67 -14.44
CA LEU A 70 -9.42 -9.43 -13.71
C LEU A 70 -10.24 -9.38 -12.42
N PRO A 71 -9.72 -8.73 -11.36
CA PRO A 71 -10.52 -8.48 -10.17
C PRO A 71 -11.67 -7.51 -10.51
N THR A 72 -12.84 -7.81 -9.97
CA THR A 72 -14.05 -6.98 -10.01
C THR A 72 -14.20 -6.12 -8.76
N THR A 73 -13.64 -6.58 -7.63
CA THR A 73 -13.61 -5.84 -6.37
C THR A 73 -12.31 -6.07 -5.63
N ILE A 74 -11.95 -5.12 -4.78
CA ILE A 74 -10.93 -5.24 -3.74
C ILE A 74 -11.56 -4.87 -2.40
N THR A 75 -11.29 -5.63 -1.36
CA THR A 75 -11.70 -5.33 0.02
C THR A 75 -10.48 -5.35 0.94
N LEU A 76 -10.65 -4.78 2.14
CA LEU A 76 -9.62 -4.77 3.18
C LEU A 76 -10.20 -5.45 4.42
N ASN A 77 -9.33 -6.11 5.19
CA ASN A 77 -9.68 -6.66 6.51
C ASN A 77 -10.19 -5.60 7.50
N LYS A 78 -9.87 -4.31 7.27
CA LYS A 78 -10.26 -3.17 8.11
C LYS A 78 -10.64 -1.97 7.24
N ILE A 79 -11.71 -1.29 7.62
CA ILE A 79 -12.16 -0.03 7.00
C ILE A 79 -11.81 1.21 7.82
N SER A 80 -11.52 1.02 9.11
CA SER A 80 -11.06 2.04 10.04
C SER A 80 -10.04 1.44 11.00
N LEU A 81 -9.04 2.21 11.37
CA LEU A 81 -7.99 1.80 12.29
C LEU A 81 -7.54 2.99 13.14
N GLU A 82 -7.47 2.79 14.44
CA GLU A 82 -6.86 3.73 15.39
C GLU A 82 -5.46 3.23 15.75
N LEU A 83 -4.47 4.13 15.71
CA LEU A 83 -3.08 3.87 16.05
C LEU A 83 -2.57 4.94 17.00
N MET A 84 -1.71 4.58 17.93
CA MET A 84 -0.87 5.56 18.61
C MET A 84 0.33 5.93 17.72
N VAL A 85 0.87 7.14 17.89
CA VAL A 85 2.10 7.56 17.19
C VAL A 85 3.22 6.53 17.41
N GLY A 86 3.81 6.05 16.33
CA GLY A 86 4.88 5.06 16.34
C GLY A 86 4.42 3.61 16.29
N SER A 87 3.15 3.32 16.56
CA SER A 87 2.56 1.98 16.40
C SER A 87 2.42 1.59 14.93
N THR A 88 2.37 0.28 14.70
CA THR A 88 2.21 -0.33 13.38
C THR A 88 1.08 -1.34 13.37
N ASP A 89 0.47 -1.54 12.21
CA ASP A 89 -0.52 -2.59 11.95
C ASP A 89 -0.51 -2.92 10.45
N GLN A 90 -1.14 -4.02 10.04
CA GLN A 90 -1.19 -4.44 8.64
C GLN A 90 -2.62 -4.47 8.11
N LEU A 91 -2.78 -3.92 6.90
CA LEU A 91 -3.98 -4.12 6.09
C LEU A 91 -3.76 -5.27 5.12
N ILE A 92 -4.75 -6.16 5.05
CA ILE A 92 -4.74 -7.34 4.19
C ILE A 92 -5.82 -7.15 3.12
N PRO A 93 -5.42 -7.04 1.83
CA PRO A 93 -6.37 -6.91 0.73
C PRO A 93 -6.89 -8.27 0.30
N ALA A 94 -8.14 -8.32 -0.15
CA ALA A 94 -8.74 -9.48 -0.79
C ALA A 94 -9.37 -9.08 -2.13
N LEU A 95 -9.07 -9.84 -3.18
CA LEU A 95 -9.58 -9.63 -4.53
C LEU A 95 -10.73 -10.61 -4.82
N VAL A 96 -11.73 -10.16 -5.59
CA VAL A 96 -12.81 -11.02 -6.10
C VAL A 96 -12.85 -10.96 -7.62
N PRO A 97 -12.79 -12.09 -8.34
CA PRO A 97 -12.64 -13.46 -7.82
C PRO A 97 -11.27 -13.68 -7.14
N THR A 98 -11.14 -14.73 -6.32
CA THR A 98 -9.90 -15.00 -5.58
C THR A 98 -8.77 -15.50 -6.48
N VAL A 99 -9.11 -16.07 -7.63
CA VAL A 99 -8.17 -16.46 -8.68
C VAL A 99 -8.24 -15.43 -9.78
N VAL A 100 -7.26 -14.53 -9.81
CA VAL A 100 -7.08 -13.50 -10.84
C VAL A 100 -5.74 -13.67 -11.51
N THR A 101 -5.64 -13.31 -12.78
CA THR A 101 -4.39 -13.36 -13.54
C THR A 101 -3.39 -12.28 -13.11
N ASP A 102 -3.89 -11.17 -12.55
CA ASP A 102 -3.09 -10.11 -11.95
C ASP A 102 -3.56 -9.87 -10.51
N ASN A 103 -2.73 -10.26 -9.54
CA ASN A 103 -2.96 -10.10 -8.11
C ASN A 103 -2.18 -8.93 -7.50
N THR A 104 -1.62 -8.05 -8.33
CA THR A 104 -0.86 -6.90 -7.85
C THR A 104 -1.77 -5.92 -7.10
N VAL A 105 -1.28 -5.47 -5.94
CA VAL A 105 -1.90 -4.42 -5.14
C VAL A 105 -0.86 -3.38 -4.82
N THR A 106 -1.17 -2.13 -5.15
CA THR A 106 -0.33 -0.97 -4.81
C THR A 106 -0.98 -0.15 -3.72
N TRP A 107 -0.15 0.49 -2.89
CA TRP A 107 -0.59 1.20 -1.70
C TRP A 107 -0.19 2.68 -1.77
N ARG A 108 -1.03 3.55 -1.21
CA ARG A 108 -0.68 4.94 -0.96
C ARG A 108 -1.38 5.48 0.28
N SER A 109 -0.73 6.43 0.93
CA SER A 109 -1.35 7.27 1.96
C SER A 109 -1.77 8.61 1.35
N THR A 110 -2.91 9.14 1.79
CA THR A 110 -3.29 10.54 1.47
C THR A 110 -2.47 11.56 2.23
N ASP A 111 -1.91 11.18 3.39
CA ASP A 111 -1.04 12.02 4.19
C ASP A 111 0.08 11.18 4.86
N PRO A 112 1.23 11.00 4.17
CA PRO A 112 2.39 10.31 4.71
C PRO A 112 2.99 10.96 5.97
N SER A 113 2.69 12.24 6.26
CA SER A 113 3.17 12.90 7.47
C SER A 113 2.39 12.48 8.71
N VAL A 114 1.16 11.98 8.55
CA VAL A 114 0.32 11.41 9.60
C VAL A 114 0.49 9.89 9.68
N ALA A 115 0.34 9.17 8.56
CA ALA A 115 0.49 7.72 8.51
C ALA A 115 1.11 7.27 7.19
N THR A 116 2.08 6.36 7.27
CA THR A 116 2.73 5.76 6.09
C THR A 116 2.25 4.33 5.87
N VAL A 117 2.38 3.83 4.64
CA VAL A 117 2.11 2.44 4.28
C VAL A 117 3.22 1.92 3.36
N ASP A 118 3.68 0.69 3.56
CA ASP A 118 4.66 0.05 2.68
C ASP A 118 4.01 -0.79 1.57
N ALA A 119 4.84 -1.43 0.72
CA ALA A 119 4.36 -2.27 -0.38
C ALA A 119 3.58 -3.52 0.07
N ASN A 120 3.74 -3.94 1.34
CA ASN A 120 3.10 -5.11 1.93
C ASN A 120 1.84 -4.75 2.73
N GLY A 121 1.42 -3.48 2.72
CA GLY A 121 0.27 -2.99 3.47
C GLY A 121 0.55 -2.75 4.96
N ASN A 122 1.82 -2.70 5.38
CA ASN A 122 2.17 -2.35 6.75
C ASN A 122 2.06 -0.84 6.95
N ILE A 123 1.24 -0.43 7.90
CA ILE A 123 0.98 0.95 8.26
C ILE A 123 1.84 1.32 9.47
N ARG A 124 2.34 2.56 9.49
CA ARG A 124 2.96 3.16 10.66
C ARG A 124 2.38 4.55 10.93
N GLY A 125 1.92 4.78 12.17
CA GLY A 125 1.53 6.11 12.64
C GLY A 125 2.76 7.00 12.87
N ILE A 126 2.77 8.19 12.29
CA ILE A 126 3.89 9.13 12.34
C ILE A 126 3.58 10.32 13.25
N ASN A 127 2.47 11.01 12.99
CA ASN A 127 2.02 12.16 13.77
C ASN A 127 0.53 12.06 14.07
N PRO A 128 0.05 12.68 15.17
CA PRO A 128 -1.37 12.71 15.48
C PRO A 128 -2.16 13.35 14.35
N GLY A 129 -3.32 12.79 14.02
CA GLY A 129 -4.16 13.29 12.95
C GLY A 129 -4.95 12.20 12.26
N THR A 130 -5.34 12.47 11.02
CA THR A 130 -6.20 11.58 10.24
C THR A 130 -5.67 11.43 8.82
N ALA A 131 -5.57 10.20 8.34
CA ALA A 131 -5.13 9.87 6.99
C ALA A 131 -5.99 8.76 6.38
N ARG A 132 -5.89 8.55 5.07
CA ARG A 132 -6.52 7.43 4.38
C ARG A 132 -5.45 6.60 3.69
N ILE A 133 -5.51 5.29 3.89
CA ILE A 133 -4.69 4.33 3.16
C ILE A 133 -5.53 3.71 2.05
N ILE A 134 -5.01 3.75 0.83
CA ILE A 134 -5.70 3.32 -0.38
C ILE A 134 -4.92 2.16 -1.00
N ALA A 135 -5.58 0.99 -1.09
CA ALA A 135 -5.12 -0.16 -1.84
C ALA A 135 -5.73 -0.11 -3.26
N THR A 136 -4.90 -0.32 -4.28
CA THR A 136 -5.30 -0.25 -5.69
C THR A 136 -4.90 -1.53 -6.39
N SER A 137 -5.85 -2.27 -6.98
CA SER A 137 -5.57 -3.46 -7.80
C SER A 137 -4.87 -3.10 -9.12
N GLY A 138 -4.26 -4.07 -9.79
CA GLY A 138 -3.61 -3.89 -11.10
C GLY A 138 -4.49 -3.25 -12.19
N ASN A 139 -5.82 -3.41 -12.10
CA ASN A 139 -6.80 -2.78 -12.98
C ASN A 139 -7.46 -1.50 -12.41
N ASN A 140 -6.86 -0.87 -11.39
CA ASN A 140 -7.25 0.42 -10.80
C ASN A 140 -8.55 0.44 -9.96
N ILE A 141 -8.96 -0.70 -9.41
CA ILE A 141 -10.06 -0.74 -8.42
C ILE A 141 -9.48 -0.42 -7.05
N ASN A 142 -10.17 0.44 -6.29
CA ASN A 142 -9.66 0.97 -5.02
C ASN A 142 -10.44 0.40 -3.82
N ALA A 143 -9.72 0.12 -2.74
CA ALA A 143 -10.25 -0.07 -1.40
C ALA A 143 -9.59 0.94 -0.45
N VAL A 144 -10.32 1.42 0.55
CA VAL A 144 -9.85 2.50 1.42
C VAL A 144 -10.07 2.16 2.88
N CYS A 145 -9.05 2.45 3.70
CA CYS A 145 -9.13 2.38 5.16
C CYS A 145 -8.82 3.77 5.75
N GLN A 146 -9.65 4.19 6.70
CA GLN A 146 -9.51 5.43 7.45
C GLN A 146 -8.58 5.21 8.65
N ILE A 147 -7.53 6.02 8.78
CA ILE A 147 -6.55 5.94 9.86
C ILE A 147 -6.68 7.14 10.77
N TYR A 148 -6.78 6.89 12.07
CA TYR A 148 -6.71 7.89 13.12
C TYR A 148 -5.44 7.65 13.93
N VAL A 149 -4.53 8.62 13.94
CA VAL A 149 -3.32 8.54 14.76
C VAL A 149 -3.53 9.41 15.99
N LEU A 150 -3.48 8.79 17.16
CA LEU A 150 -3.64 9.43 18.45
C LEU A 150 -2.28 9.87 19.00
N ALA A 151 -2.28 11.01 19.69
CA ALA A 151 -1.11 11.49 20.42
C ALA A 151 -0.77 10.55 21.59
N ILE A 152 0.51 10.46 21.90
CA ILE A 152 0.99 9.80 23.11
C ILE A 152 0.69 10.74 24.29
N ILE A 153 0.05 10.22 25.32
CA ILE A 153 -0.13 10.92 26.59
C ILE A 153 1.04 10.52 27.48
N LEU A 154 1.89 11.48 27.86
CA LEU A 154 2.98 11.21 28.79
C LEU A 154 2.42 10.69 30.11
N GLY A 155 3.03 9.65 30.65
CA GLY A 155 2.62 8.96 31.87
C GLY A 155 1.45 7.97 31.72
N ASP A 156 0.77 7.91 30.57
CA ASP A 156 -0.26 6.91 30.27
C ASP A 156 0.40 5.74 29.53
N VAL A 157 0.98 4.83 30.30
CA VAL A 157 1.91 3.80 29.79
C VAL A 157 1.13 2.64 29.18
N ASP A 158 -0.05 2.32 29.70
CA ASP A 158 -0.92 1.29 29.12
C ASP A 158 -1.80 1.81 27.96
N GLY A 159 -1.87 3.12 27.78
CA GLY A 159 -2.57 3.78 26.67
C GLY A 159 -4.09 3.79 26.82
N ASN A 160 -4.62 3.66 28.04
CA ASN A 160 -6.05 3.64 28.31
C ASN A 160 -6.67 5.06 28.41
N GLY A 161 -5.86 6.11 28.32
CA GLY A 161 -6.27 7.51 28.41
C GLY A 161 -6.25 8.11 29.82
N SER A 162 -5.83 7.34 30.84
CA SER A 162 -5.81 7.75 32.24
C SER A 162 -4.47 7.45 32.89
N ILE A 163 -3.86 8.45 33.52
CA ILE A 163 -2.60 8.29 34.25
C ILE A 163 -2.88 7.81 35.67
N THR A 164 -2.50 6.56 35.98
CA THR A 164 -2.79 5.88 37.24
C THR A 164 -1.54 5.30 37.91
N ALA A 165 -1.70 4.73 39.11
CA ALA A 165 -0.63 3.98 39.76
C ALA A 165 -0.24 2.70 38.99
N PHE A 166 -1.13 2.19 38.11
CA PHE A 166 -0.81 1.06 37.25
C PHE A 166 0.23 1.43 36.19
N ASP A 167 0.13 2.62 35.62
CA ASP A 167 1.11 3.16 34.67
C ASP A 167 2.49 3.33 35.31
N ALA A 168 2.52 3.80 36.55
CA ALA A 168 3.75 3.90 37.33
C ALA A 168 4.39 2.51 37.53
N LEU A 169 3.58 1.52 37.89
CA LEU A 169 4.05 0.14 38.03
C LEU A 169 4.60 -0.42 36.71
N MET A 170 3.90 -0.17 35.61
CA MET A 170 4.28 -0.62 34.28
C MET A 170 5.58 0.06 33.82
N SER A 171 5.71 1.38 34.02
CA SER A 171 6.95 2.14 33.80
C SER A 171 8.11 1.55 34.61
N LEU A 172 7.87 1.19 35.88
CA LEU A 172 8.91 0.57 36.72
C LEU A 172 9.29 -0.81 36.19
N GLN A 173 8.33 -1.64 35.80
CA GLN A 173 8.60 -2.95 35.21
C GLN A 173 9.43 -2.84 33.93
N ILE A 174 9.17 -1.84 33.10
CA ILE A 174 9.95 -1.54 31.91
C ILE A 174 11.37 -1.10 32.31
N ALA A 175 11.49 -0.15 33.23
CA ALA A 175 12.77 0.38 33.71
C ALA A 175 13.68 -0.69 34.35
N THR A 176 13.10 -1.68 35.03
CA THR A 176 13.84 -2.79 35.65
C THR A 176 14.03 -3.99 34.72
N GLY A 177 13.54 -3.93 33.46
CA GLY A 177 13.62 -5.03 32.50
C GLY A 177 12.71 -6.23 32.83
N ASN A 178 11.77 -6.08 33.77
CA ASN A 178 10.76 -7.10 34.09
C ASN A 178 9.66 -7.18 33.02
N LYS A 179 9.53 -6.15 32.19
CA LYS A 179 8.65 -6.11 31.02
C LYS A 179 9.42 -5.49 29.85
N GLN A 180 9.30 -6.09 28.66
CA GLN A 180 9.73 -5.44 27.43
C GLN A 180 8.67 -4.42 27.02
N GLY A 181 9.02 -3.13 27.06
CA GLY A 181 8.15 -2.05 26.61
C GLY A 181 8.04 -1.99 25.08
N SER A 182 6.85 -1.73 24.56
CA SER A 182 6.67 -1.32 23.16
C SER A 182 7.26 0.09 22.95
N VAL A 183 7.48 0.49 21.69
CA VAL A 183 7.98 1.84 21.36
C VAL A 183 7.06 2.93 21.94
N VAL A 184 5.75 2.69 21.99
CA VAL A 184 4.78 3.65 22.52
C VAL A 184 4.79 3.68 24.04
N GLU A 185 4.82 2.51 24.67
CA GLU A 185 4.91 2.39 26.13
C GLU A 185 6.19 3.06 26.65
N LEU A 186 7.33 2.87 25.96
CA LEU A 186 8.61 3.50 26.30
C LEU A 186 8.56 5.03 26.19
N LYS A 187 7.88 5.57 25.17
CA LYS A 187 7.71 7.01 24.98
C LYS A 187 6.74 7.62 25.99
N ALA A 188 5.68 6.90 26.34
CA ALA A 188 4.74 7.35 27.36
C ALA A 188 5.38 7.31 28.76
N ALA A 189 6.20 6.29 29.02
CA ALA A 189 6.91 6.12 30.29
C ALA A 189 8.04 7.13 30.50
N ASP A 190 8.69 7.63 29.46
CA ASP A 190 9.74 8.65 29.55
C ASP A 190 9.14 10.05 29.78
N VAL A 191 8.90 10.40 31.05
CA VAL A 191 8.27 11.66 31.42
C VAL A 191 9.29 12.76 31.71
N ASP A 192 10.57 12.43 31.85
CA ASP A 192 11.66 13.40 32.04
C ASP A 192 12.45 13.72 30.75
N GLY A 193 12.23 12.96 29.67
CA GLY A 193 12.74 13.23 28.33
C GLY A 193 14.17 12.71 28.09
N ILE A 194 14.66 11.76 28.89
CA ILE A 194 16.01 11.18 28.73
C ILE A 194 16.08 10.05 27.70
N ASN A 195 15.02 9.85 26.91
CA ASN A 195 14.87 8.78 25.91
C ASN A 195 14.93 7.37 26.52
N GLY A 196 14.21 7.14 27.62
CA GLY A 196 14.02 5.81 28.18
C GLY A 196 13.26 5.83 29.51
N ALA A 197 12.57 4.73 29.80
CA ALA A 197 11.89 4.57 31.08
C ALA A 197 12.89 4.30 32.21
N SER A 198 12.76 5.05 33.30
CA SER A 198 13.57 4.91 34.50
C SER A 198 12.71 4.74 35.75
N ALA A 199 13.36 4.39 36.88
CA ALA A 199 12.67 4.39 38.18
C ALA A 199 12.25 5.81 38.61
N TYR A 200 12.93 6.85 38.10
CA TYR A 200 12.55 8.24 38.33
C TYR A 200 11.23 8.56 37.64
N ASP A 201 11.06 8.13 36.39
CA ASP A 201 9.80 8.29 35.66
C ASP A 201 8.64 7.62 36.36
N ALA A 202 8.82 6.35 36.76
CA ALA A 202 7.80 5.60 37.48
C ALA A 202 7.35 6.34 38.76
N LEU A 203 8.30 6.93 39.50
CA LEU A 203 7.98 7.74 40.67
C LEU A 203 7.21 9.01 40.30
N ARG A 204 7.62 9.72 39.24
CA ARG A 204 6.93 10.92 38.74
C ARG A 204 5.49 10.61 38.34
N ILE A 205 5.27 9.51 37.60
CA ILE A 205 3.95 9.02 37.20
C ILE A 205 3.10 8.72 38.45
N LEU A 206 3.66 8.05 39.46
CA LEU A 206 2.93 7.76 40.70
C LEU A 206 2.57 9.04 41.47
N LEU A 207 3.49 9.99 41.55
CA LEU A 207 3.23 11.29 42.19
C LEU A 207 2.13 12.06 41.46
N TYR A 208 2.09 11.99 40.12
CA TYR A 208 1.04 12.60 39.32
C TYR A 208 -0.31 11.91 39.58
N ALA A 209 -0.34 10.58 39.47
CA ALA A 209 -1.54 9.77 39.68
C ALA A 209 -2.15 9.94 41.08
N THR A 210 -1.32 10.22 42.09
CA THR A 210 -1.75 10.46 43.48
C THR A 210 -2.01 11.94 43.81
N GLY A 211 -1.92 12.82 42.82
CA GLY A 211 -2.18 14.27 42.97
C GLY A 211 -1.11 15.02 43.77
N LYS A 212 0.08 14.44 43.96
CA LYS A 212 1.21 15.10 44.64
C LYS A 212 1.93 16.11 43.73
N ILE A 213 1.87 15.90 42.41
CA ILE A 213 2.32 16.86 41.40
C ILE A 213 1.19 17.08 40.37
N LYS A 214 1.27 18.18 39.61
CA LYS A 214 0.27 18.54 38.59
C LYS A 214 0.78 18.46 37.15
N ALA A 215 2.08 18.21 36.96
CA ALA A 215 2.72 18.13 35.65
C ALA A 215 4.05 17.37 35.77
N PHE A 216 4.49 16.80 34.63
CA PHE A 216 5.82 16.22 34.43
C PHE A 216 6.87 17.27 34.10
#